data_AF-A0A523VAD7-F1
#
_entry.id   AF-A0A523VAD7-F1
#
_cell.length_a   1.000
_cell.length_b   1.000
_cell.length_c   1.000
_cell.angle_alpha   90.00
_cell.angle_beta   90.00
_cell.angle_gamma   90.00
#
_symmetry.space_group_name_H-M   'P 1'
#
loop_
_entity.id
_entity.type
_entity.pdbx_description
1 polymer ?
#
loop_
_entity_poly.entity_id
_entity_poly.type
_entity_poly.pdbx_seq_one_letter_code
_entity_poly.pdbx_strand_id
1 'polypeptide(L)'
;MAKDMDISIANLSCLTQKDEFLLQVSKRSRGITRFIKNEIPAKERSWLADLKSWKIKIKWLLKISELCLNDYDQVFFDCGEELLDLNDSKNYQSFREKIIEELM
;
A
#
# COMPACT_ATOMS: atom_id res chain seq x y z
N MET A 1 -16.31 27.91 -9.22
CA MET A 1 -16.85 26.60 -8.81
C MET A 1 -15.73 25.59 -8.93
N ALA A 2 -15.04 25.30 -7.83
CA ALA A 2 -14.06 24.22 -7.80
C ALA A 2 -14.84 22.90 -7.93
N LYS A 3 -14.59 22.13 -8.98
CA LYS A 3 -15.00 20.73 -9.00
C LYS A 3 -14.26 20.10 -7.84
N ASP A 4 -14.97 19.58 -6.84
CA ASP A 4 -14.41 18.67 -5.85
C ASP A 4 -13.76 17.53 -6.64
N MET A 5 -12.44 17.63 -6.85
CA MET A 5 -11.67 16.52 -7.39
C MET A 5 -11.64 15.51 -6.25
N ASP A 6 -12.36 14.41 -6.44
CA ASP A 6 -12.46 13.32 -5.48
C ASP A 6 -11.07 12.64 -5.43
N ILE A 7 -10.14 13.22 -4.67
CA ILE A 7 -8.75 12.79 -4.54
C ILE A 7 -8.75 11.35 -4.06
N SER A 8 -8.13 10.48 -4.84
CA SER A 8 -8.00 9.07 -4.53
C SER A 8 -6.70 8.82 -3.75
N ILE A 9 -6.85 8.22 -2.58
CA ILE A 9 -5.76 7.94 -1.62
C ILE A 9 -5.59 6.42 -1.44
N ALA A 10 -4.35 5.96 -1.37
CA ALA A 10 -3.95 4.65 -0.87
C ALA A 10 -2.97 4.77 0.31
N ASN A 11 -3.25 4.06 1.40
CA ASN A 11 -2.41 3.97 2.58
C ASN A 11 -1.85 2.55 2.71
N LEU A 12 -0.53 2.46 2.89
CA LEU A 12 0.23 1.24 3.09
C LEU A 12 0.83 1.29 4.50
N SER A 13 0.34 0.48 5.43
CA SER A 13 0.78 0.55 6.84
C SER A 13 1.45 -0.75 7.28
N CYS A 14 2.71 -0.70 7.70
CA CYS A 14 3.39 -1.86 8.27
C CYS A 14 2.77 -2.26 9.60
N LEU A 15 2.62 -3.57 9.82
CA LEU A 15 2.18 -4.11 11.11
C LEU A 15 3.39 -4.37 12.02
N THR A 16 3.14 -4.40 13.33
CA THR A 16 4.16 -4.51 14.39
C THR A 16 5.10 -5.72 14.28
N GLN A 17 4.68 -6.80 13.61
CA GLN A 17 5.53 -7.98 13.37
C GLN A 17 6.33 -7.90 12.06
N LYS A 18 6.25 -6.78 11.34
CA LYS A 18 6.94 -6.41 10.08
C LYS A 18 6.87 -7.41 8.91
N ASP A 19 6.23 -8.56 9.08
CA ASP A 19 6.03 -9.56 8.02
C ASP A 19 4.78 -9.28 7.18
N GLU A 20 3.93 -8.34 7.60
CA GLU A 20 2.66 -8.03 6.94
C GLU A 20 2.38 -6.52 6.97
N PHE A 21 1.62 -6.05 5.99
CA PHE A 21 1.14 -4.68 5.92
C PHE A 21 -0.36 -4.63 5.62
N LEU A 22 -0.97 -3.49 5.91
CA LEU A 22 -2.34 -3.16 5.51
C LEU A 22 -2.34 -2.25 4.29
N LEU A 23 -3.17 -2.60 3.31
CA LEU A 23 -3.55 -1.72 2.21
C LEU A 23 -4.97 -1.22 2.44
N GLN A 24 -5.09 0.09 2.60
CA GLN A 24 -6.35 0.82 2.71
C GLN A 24 -6.49 1.78 1.54
N VAL A 25 -7.63 1.74 0.86
CA VAL A 25 -7.85 2.57 -0.33
C VAL A 25 -9.19 3.28 -0.23
N SER A 26 -9.17 4.57 -0.53
CA SER A 26 -10.37 5.43 -0.58
C SER A 26 -11.37 4.99 -1.64
N LYS A 27 -10.87 4.50 -2.78
CA LYS A 27 -11.66 3.99 -3.90
C LYS A 27 -11.12 2.63 -4.34
N ARG A 28 -12.01 1.71 -4.69
CA ARG A 28 -11.57 0.38 -5.15
C ARG A 28 -10.97 0.46 -6.55
N SER A 29 -9.67 0.16 -6.67
CA SER A 29 -9.06 -0.17 -7.96
C SER A 29 -9.40 -1.61 -8.39
N ARG A 30 -9.91 -1.77 -9.62
CA ARG A 30 -10.11 -3.09 -10.24
C ARG A 30 -8.78 -3.79 -10.53
N GLY A 31 -7.76 -3.05 -10.94
CA GLY A 31 -6.43 -3.58 -11.26
C GLY A 31 -5.77 -4.19 -10.03
N ILE A 32 -5.67 -3.41 -8.95
CA ILE A 32 -5.11 -3.85 -7.68
C ILE A 32 -5.94 -4.98 -7.07
N THR A 33 -7.27 -4.88 -7.08
CA THR A 33 -8.12 -5.96 -6.56
C THR A 33 -7.91 -7.28 -7.32
N ARG A 34 -7.75 -7.21 -8.65
CA ARG A 34 -7.48 -8.40 -9.48
C ARG A 34 -6.10 -8.97 -9.19
N PHE A 35 -5.07 -8.12 -9.11
CA PHE A 35 -3.71 -8.53 -8.79
C PHE A 35 -3.66 -9.24 -7.44
N ILE A 36 -4.21 -8.62 -6.38
CA ILE A 36 -4.26 -9.23 -5.05
C ILE A 36 -4.97 -10.57 -5.10
N LYS A 37 -6.11 -10.68 -5.80
CA LYS A 37 -6.88 -11.92 -5.83
C LYS A 37 -6.24 -13.06 -6.63
N ASN A 38 -5.54 -12.75 -7.71
CA ASN A 38 -5.08 -13.74 -8.67
C ASN A 38 -3.59 -14.09 -8.53
N GLU A 39 -2.75 -13.10 -8.19
CA GLU A 39 -1.29 -13.25 -8.18
C GLU A 39 -0.75 -13.54 -6.78
N ILE A 40 -1.41 -13.03 -5.73
CA ILE A 40 -0.98 -13.23 -4.34
C ILE A 40 -1.63 -14.52 -3.79
N PRO A 41 -0.83 -15.51 -3.32
CA PRO A 41 -1.35 -16.74 -2.73
C PRO A 41 -2.33 -16.48 -1.60
N ALA A 42 -3.40 -17.27 -1.51
CA ALA A 42 -4.45 -17.08 -0.50
C ALA A 42 -3.92 -17.11 0.95
N LYS A 43 -2.84 -17.85 1.22
CA LYS A 43 -2.18 -17.90 2.55
C LYS A 43 -1.39 -16.63 2.90
N GLU A 44 -1.17 -15.74 1.93
CA GLU A 44 -0.36 -14.53 2.06
C GLU A 44 -1.19 -13.23 1.99
N ARG A 45 -2.52 -13.38 1.94
CA ARG A 45 -3.46 -12.26 1.92
C ARG A 45 -4.71 -12.59 2.72
N SER A 46 -5.29 -11.59 3.34
CA SER A 46 -6.61 -11.69 3.96
C SER A 46 -7.35 -10.36 3.81
N TRP A 47 -8.67 -10.45 3.61
CA TRP A 47 -9.52 -9.26 3.62
C TRP A 47 -10.03 -9.04 5.05
N LEU A 48 -9.74 -7.88 5.62
CA LEU A 48 -10.21 -7.47 6.94
C LEU A 48 -11.46 -6.61 6.75
N ALA A 49 -12.63 -7.23 6.89
CA ALA A 49 -13.91 -6.59 6.60
C ALA A 49 -14.15 -5.34 7.46
N ASP A 50 -13.81 -5.39 8.75
CA ASP A 50 -14.03 -4.31 9.71
C ASP A 50 -13.20 -3.06 9.36
N LEU A 51 -11.98 -3.26 8.86
CA LEU A 51 -11.07 -2.17 8.47
C LEU A 51 -11.26 -1.75 7.01
N LYS A 52 -12.02 -2.53 6.23
CA LYS A 52 -12.10 -2.44 4.77
C LYS A 52 -10.71 -2.43 4.12
N SER A 53 -9.83 -3.30 4.61
CA SER A 53 -8.42 -3.35 4.23
C SER A 53 -8.00 -4.72 3.75
N TRP A 54 -7.02 -4.77 2.85
CA TRP A 54 -6.25 -5.99 2.65
C TRP A 54 -5.11 -6.05 3.63
N LYS A 55 -4.93 -7.20 4.27
CA LYS A 55 -3.72 -7.55 5.00
C LYS A 55 -2.89 -8.49 4.13
N ILE A 56 -1.65 -8.13 3.84
CA ILE A 56 -0.81 -8.78 2.82
C ILE A 56 0.61 -8.97 3.36
N LYS A 57 1.28 -10.08 3.00
CA LYS A 57 2.69 -10.32 3.33
C LYS A 57 3.62 -9.23 2.76
N ILE A 58 4.62 -8.84 3.54
CA ILE A 58 5.49 -7.69 3.29
C ILE A 58 6.28 -7.79 1.98
N LYS A 59 6.65 -9.00 1.54
CA LYS A 59 7.33 -9.22 0.25
C LYS A 59 6.58 -8.66 -0.97
N TRP A 60 5.27 -8.44 -0.87
CA TRP A 60 4.43 -7.87 -1.94
C TRP A 60 4.34 -6.34 -1.89
N LEU A 61 4.85 -5.71 -0.83
CA LEU A 61 4.68 -4.29 -0.56
C LEU A 61 5.21 -3.42 -1.69
N LEU A 62 6.43 -3.67 -2.18
CA LEU A 62 7.01 -2.91 -3.28
C LEU A 62 6.17 -3.01 -4.56
N LYS A 63 5.66 -4.21 -4.88
CA LYS A 63 4.85 -4.38 -6.08
C LYS A 63 3.49 -3.70 -5.96
N ILE A 64 2.87 -3.78 -4.78
CA ILE A 64 1.60 -3.12 -4.50
C ILE A 64 1.76 -1.59 -4.48
N SER A 65 2.85 -1.06 -3.92
CA SER A 65 3.10 0.39 -3.93
C SER A 65 3.25 0.95 -5.34
N GLU A 66 3.96 0.25 -6.23
CA GLU A 66 4.03 0.62 -7.65
C GLU A 66 2.65 0.66 -8.30
N LEU A 67 1.81 -0.35 -8.04
CA LEU A 67 0.44 -0.35 -8.57
C LEU A 67 -0.39 0.79 -7.98
N CYS A 68 -0.24 1.09 -6.69
CA CYS A 68 -0.93 2.22 -6.06
C CYS A 68 -0.52 3.55 -6.68
N LEU A 69 0.77 3.77 -6.95
CA LEU A 69 1.27 5.01 -7.57
C LEU A 69 0.73 5.25 -8.98
N ASN A 70 0.26 4.21 -9.66
CA ASN A 70 -0.39 4.32 -10.97
C ASN A 70 -1.90 4.56 -10.88
N ASP A 71 -2.54 4.15 -9.78
CA ASP A 71 -4.00 4.06 -9.65
C ASP A 71 -4.60 5.11 -8.69
N TYR A 72 -3.78 5.77 -7.86
CA TYR A 72 -4.21 6.76 -6.87
C TYR A 72 -3.45 8.07 -7.01
N ASP A 73 -4.12 9.17 -6.69
CA ASP A 73 -3.54 10.52 -6.72
C ASP A 73 -2.52 10.72 -5.60
N GLN A 74 -2.73 10.08 -4.44
CA GLN A 74 -1.83 10.12 -3.29
C GLN A 74 -1.60 8.73 -2.73
N VAL A 75 -0.34 8.41 -2.44
CA VAL A 75 0.05 7.13 -1.85
C VAL A 75 0.94 7.38 -0.64
N PHE A 76 0.48 6.95 0.53
CA PHE A 76 1.24 7.08 1.77
C PHE A 76 1.72 5.73 2.28
N PHE A 77 2.91 5.73 2.86
CA PHE A 77 3.48 4.60 3.57
C PHE A 77 3.73 4.96 5.04
N ASP A 78 3.16 4.19 5.95
CA ASP A 78 3.29 4.33 7.38
C ASP A 78 4.11 3.15 7.93
N CYS A 79 5.29 3.43 8.45
CA CYS A 79 6.14 2.43 9.11
C CYS A 79 6.19 2.59 10.65
N GLY A 80 5.23 3.30 11.24
CA GLY A 80 5.07 3.51 12.67
C GLY A 80 5.88 4.67 13.26
N GLU A 81 7.05 4.97 12.71
CA GLU A 81 7.87 6.12 13.12
C GLU A 81 7.64 7.36 12.23
N GLU A 82 7.33 7.13 10.95
CA GLU A 82 7.16 8.17 9.94
C GLU A 82 6.05 7.81 8.95
N LEU A 83 5.45 8.85 8.39
CA LEU A 83 4.51 8.78 7.27
C LEU A 83 5.20 9.36 6.03
N LEU A 84 5.49 8.49 5.07
CA LEU A 84 6.13 8.84 3.80
C LEU A 84 5.08 9.06 2.71
N ASP A 85 5.14 10.20 2.03
CA ASP A 85 4.42 10.41 0.77
C ASP A 85 5.21 9.79 -0.38
N LEU A 86 4.73 8.67 -0.94
CA LEU A 86 5.43 7.93 -1.99
C LEU A 86 5.38 8.63 -3.36
N ASN A 87 4.57 9.67 -3.53
CA ASN A 87 4.61 10.50 -4.73
C ASN A 87 5.85 11.43 -4.73
N ASP A 88 6.43 11.70 -3.56
CA ASP A 88 7.73 12.38 -3.45
C ASP A 88 8.89 11.41 -3.69
N SER A 89 9.83 11.81 -4.55
CA SER A 89 10.91 10.93 -4.99
C SER A 89 11.93 10.61 -3.89
N LYS A 90 12.15 11.50 -2.93
CA LYS A 90 13.06 11.25 -1.80
C LYS A 90 12.42 10.28 -0.82
N ASN A 91 11.16 10.52 -0.48
CA ASN A 91 10.38 9.61 0.37
C ASN A 91 10.25 8.23 -0.27
N TYR A 92 10.02 8.15 -1.58
CA TYR A 92 9.97 6.87 -2.30
C TYR A 92 11.31 6.13 -2.24
N GLN A 93 12.43 6.83 -2.36
CA GLN A 93 13.75 6.23 -2.21
C GLN A 93 13.99 5.71 -0.78
N SER A 94 13.66 6.50 0.25
CA SER A 94 13.73 6.08 1.65
C SER A 94 12.83 4.87 1.94
N PHE A 95 11.61 4.86 1.40
CA PHE A 95 10.71 3.70 1.46
C PHE A 95 11.38 2.45 0.88
N ARG A 96 11.97 2.53 -0.31
CA ARG A 96 12.64 1.38 -0.95
C ARG A 96 13.80 0.85 -0.13
N GLU A 97 14.62 1.74 0.43
CA GLU A 97 15.75 1.37 1.29
C GLU A 97 15.27 0.63 2.53
N LYS A 98 14.26 1.18 3.23
CA LYS A 98 13.65 0.53 4.40
C LYS A 98 13.06 -0.84 4.08
N ILE A 99 12.36 -0.99 2.96
CA ILE A 99 11.80 -2.30 2.58
C ILE A 99 12.90 -3.31 2.25
N ILE A 100 14.00 -2.89 1.63
CA ILE A 100 15.12 -3.79 1.37
C ILE A 100 15.75 -4.25 2.69
N GLU A 101 15.97 -3.35 3.64
CA GLU A 101 16.50 -3.70 4.97
C GLU A 101 15.61 -4.68 5.73
N GLU A 102 14.28 -4.51 5.66
CA GLU A 102 13.32 -5.39 6.35
C GLU A 102 13.12 -6.76 5.66
N LEU A 103 13.48 -6.89 4.38
CA LEU A 103 13.40 -8.14 3.62
C LEU A 103 14.69 -8.97 3.67
N MET A 104 15.79 -8.42 4.19
CA MET A 104 17.09 -9.08 4.37
C MET A 104 17.21 -9.76 5.73
#